data_AF-A0A5J5DST7-F1
#
_entry.id   AF-A0A5J5DST7-F1
#
_cell.length_a   1.000
_cell.length_b   1.000
_cell.length_c   1.000
_cell.angle_alpha   90.00
_cell.angle_beta   90.00
_cell.angle_gamma   90.00
#
_symmetry.space_group_name_H-M   'P 1'
#
loop_
_entity.id
_entity.type
_entity.pdbx_description
1 polymer ?
#
loop_
_entity_poly.entity_id
_entity_poly.type
_entity_poly.pdbx_seq_one_letter_code
_entity_poly.pdbx_strand_id
1 'polypeptide(L)'
;MEDKRRRFEALAMPVVDALYRQAMKLTNNPDNAQDLVQDTFERAFKAFDSFQEGSNFEAWMTTIERNAYFNQYAKDKRRPQRANDETGEYDDWDIYDAAEHSSEGLKSAEQEYLDAFAPEEILAALNKLSPERRQVFIDAAIDGKSYQQVADEQHVKIGTVMSRLNRARTQLKRELASYAAARGYVTDTAGKGPHTGSRAGARAGSGTGSPTANHSTGETAAGTSENPHNGGEERKEQA
;
A
#
# COMPACT_ATOMS: atom_id res chain seq x y z
N MET A 1 11.47 -35.05 34.94
CA MET A 1 10.60 -33.91 34.52
C MET A 1 9.87 -33.31 35.72
N GLU A 2 9.25 -34.12 36.58
CA GLU A 2 8.58 -33.63 37.81
C GLU A 2 9.53 -32.95 38.80
N ASP A 3 10.75 -33.47 38.98
CA ASP A 3 11.74 -32.83 39.87
C ASP A 3 12.21 -31.47 39.37
N LYS A 4 12.42 -31.34 38.05
CA LYS A 4 12.76 -30.06 37.40
C LYS A 4 11.65 -29.02 37.62
N ARG A 5 10.40 -29.43 37.40
CA ARG A 5 9.22 -28.59 37.61
C ARG A 5 9.11 -28.12 39.06
N ARG A 6 9.22 -29.02 40.03
CA ARG A 6 9.17 -28.69 41.46
C ARG A 6 10.28 -27.73 41.88
N ARG A 7 11.51 -27.94 41.41
CA ARG A 7 12.65 -27.05 41.73
C ARG A 7 12.45 -25.65 41.14
N PHE A 8 11.99 -25.57 39.89
CA PHE A 8 11.67 -24.29 39.26
C PHE A 8 10.55 -23.56 39.99
N GLU A 9 9.45 -24.24 40.30
CA GLU A 9 8.29 -23.66 41.00
C GLU A 9 8.66 -23.09 42.37
N ALA A 10 9.48 -23.81 43.15
CA ALA A 10 9.95 -23.36 44.46
C ALA A 10 10.77 -22.06 44.40
N LEU A 11 11.55 -21.87 43.33
CA LEU A 11 12.35 -20.66 43.12
C LEU A 11 11.54 -19.54 42.46
N ALA A 12 10.59 -19.89 41.60
CA ALA A 12 9.88 -18.95 40.76
C ALA A 12 8.65 -18.33 41.43
N MET A 13 7.92 -19.08 42.27
CA MET A 13 6.72 -18.57 42.93
C MET A 13 6.97 -17.30 43.78
N PRO A 14 8.08 -17.18 44.54
CA PRO A 14 8.37 -15.97 45.31
C PRO A 14 8.68 -14.72 44.47
N VAL A 15 9.13 -14.90 43.22
CA VAL A 15 9.55 -13.78 42.35
C VAL A 15 8.45 -13.31 41.38
N VAL A 16 7.31 -14.01 41.31
CA VAL A 16 6.19 -13.68 40.41
C VAL A 16 5.75 -12.22 40.57
N ASP A 17 5.47 -11.78 41.79
CA ASP A 17 4.96 -10.42 42.05
C ASP A 17 5.99 -9.34 41.71
N ALA A 18 7.28 -9.64 41.90
CA ALA A 18 8.37 -8.73 41.56
C ALA A 18 8.49 -8.55 40.04
N LEU A 19 8.45 -9.66 39.30
CA LEU A 19 8.43 -9.65 37.83
C LEU A 19 7.19 -8.95 37.30
N TYR A 20 6.00 -9.24 37.83
CA TYR A 20 4.78 -8.55 37.41
C TYR A 20 4.85 -7.04 37.64
N ARG A 21 5.35 -6.58 38.80
CA ARG A 21 5.59 -5.14 39.03
C ARG A 21 6.59 -4.54 38.05
N GLN A 22 7.59 -5.32 37.62
CA GLN A 22 8.56 -4.89 36.62
C GLN A 22 7.93 -4.82 35.21
N ALA A 23 7.20 -5.87 34.79
CA ALA A 23 6.44 -5.91 33.55
C ALA A 23 5.45 -4.75 33.42
N MET A 24 4.73 -4.42 34.51
CA MET A 24 3.82 -3.27 34.56
C MET A 24 4.54 -1.94 34.29
N LYS A 25 5.77 -1.76 34.82
CA LYS A 25 6.57 -0.56 34.55
C LYS A 25 7.08 -0.49 33.11
N LEU A 26 7.26 -1.64 32.44
CA LEU A 26 7.74 -1.70 31.07
C LEU A 26 6.63 -1.50 30.04
N THR A 27 5.47 -2.11 30.27
CA THR A 27 4.37 -2.17 29.28
C THR A 27 3.28 -1.13 29.52
N ASN A 28 3.13 -0.64 30.77
CA ASN A 28 2.07 0.28 31.18
C ASN A 28 0.63 -0.19 30.83
N ASN A 29 0.44 -1.49 30.62
CA ASN A 29 -0.84 -2.13 30.29
C ASN A 29 -0.91 -3.48 31.03
N PRO A 30 -1.99 -3.77 31.77
CA PRO A 30 -2.10 -4.99 32.59
C PRO A 30 -2.09 -6.29 31.78
N ASP A 31 -2.72 -6.30 30.61
CA ASP A 31 -2.82 -7.48 29.74
C ASP A 31 -1.44 -7.79 29.13
N ASN A 32 -0.78 -6.77 28.58
CA ASN A 32 0.58 -6.90 28.05
C ASN A 32 1.58 -7.31 29.14
N ALA A 33 1.42 -6.83 30.37
CA ALA A 33 2.27 -7.23 31.49
C ALA A 33 2.08 -8.71 31.84
N GLN A 34 0.83 -9.20 31.85
CA GLN A 34 0.53 -10.61 32.11
C GLN A 34 1.12 -11.52 31.03
N ASP A 35 1.00 -11.13 29.77
CA ASP A 35 1.58 -11.85 28.63
C ASP A 35 3.11 -11.88 28.68
N LEU A 36 3.75 -10.76 29.01
CA LEU A 36 5.20 -10.67 29.16
C LEU A 36 5.70 -11.58 30.28
N VAL A 37 5.02 -11.61 31.43
CA VAL A 37 5.35 -12.51 32.54
C VAL A 37 5.19 -13.96 32.08
N GLN A 38 4.08 -14.31 31.43
CA GLN A 38 3.87 -15.68 30.94
C GLN A 38 4.99 -16.13 29.98
N ASP A 39 5.33 -15.31 28.99
CA ASP A 39 6.39 -15.61 28.01
C ASP A 39 7.77 -15.73 28.69
N THR A 40 8.00 -14.94 29.74
CA THR A 40 9.21 -15.03 30.59
C THR A 40 9.27 -16.38 31.30
N PHE A 41 8.19 -16.80 31.94
CA PHE A 41 8.13 -18.09 32.64
C PHE A 41 8.32 -19.27 31.69
N GLU A 42 7.73 -19.23 30.49
CA GLU A 42 7.92 -20.26 29.47
C GLU A 42 9.39 -20.37 29.03
N ARG A 43 10.01 -19.23 28.71
CA ARG A 43 11.42 -19.17 28.29
C ARG A 43 12.36 -19.60 29.41
N ALA A 44 12.10 -19.15 30.64
CA ALA A 44 12.89 -19.50 31.80
C ALA A 44 12.79 -21.00 32.11
N PHE A 45 11.61 -21.60 32.04
CA PHE A 45 11.45 -23.04 32.26
C PHE A 45 12.22 -23.87 31.22
N LYS A 46 12.21 -23.45 29.94
CA LYS A 46 13.01 -24.07 28.88
C LYS A 46 14.51 -23.92 29.13
N ALA A 47 14.95 -22.75 29.59
CA ALA A 47 16.36 -22.44 29.85
C ALA A 47 16.85 -22.85 31.26
N PHE A 48 16.00 -23.44 32.10
CA PHE A 48 16.30 -23.68 33.51
C PHE A 48 17.54 -24.55 33.75
N ASP A 49 17.88 -25.45 32.83
CA ASP A 49 19.07 -26.30 32.96
C ASP A 49 20.39 -25.50 32.86
N SER A 50 20.34 -24.26 32.34
CA SER A 50 21.49 -23.35 32.27
C SER A 50 21.67 -22.50 33.54
N PHE A 51 20.68 -22.50 34.44
CA PHE A 51 20.73 -21.71 35.67
C PHE A 51 21.75 -22.30 36.63
N GLN A 52 22.62 -21.44 37.18
CA GLN A 52 23.61 -21.83 38.16
C GLN A 52 23.00 -21.72 39.57
N GLU A 53 22.90 -22.86 40.26
CA GLU A 53 22.39 -22.92 41.63
C GLU A 53 23.27 -22.08 42.58
N GLY A 54 22.62 -21.28 43.44
CA GLY A 54 23.31 -20.35 44.35
C GLY A 54 23.52 -18.94 43.79
N SER A 55 23.25 -18.71 42.50
CA SER A 55 23.14 -17.36 41.94
C SER A 55 21.76 -16.73 42.22
N ASN A 56 21.64 -15.41 42.05
CA ASN A 56 20.37 -14.72 42.28
C ASN A 56 19.35 -15.06 41.18
N PHE A 57 18.36 -15.90 41.52
CA PHE A 57 17.30 -16.34 40.61
C PHE A 57 16.43 -15.18 40.12
N GLU A 58 16.14 -14.18 40.96
CA GLU A 58 15.36 -13.00 40.57
C GLU A 58 16.08 -12.21 39.48
N ALA A 59 17.38 -11.94 39.65
CA ALA A 59 18.19 -11.24 38.67
C ALA A 59 18.29 -12.00 37.33
N TRP A 60 18.34 -13.33 37.38
CA TRP A 60 18.33 -14.19 36.20
C TRP A 60 16.97 -14.10 35.46
N MET A 61 15.85 -14.19 36.19
CA MET A 61 14.50 -14.02 35.62
C MET A 61 14.29 -12.64 35.02
N THR A 62 14.68 -11.57 35.70
CA THR A 62 14.61 -10.19 35.19
C THR A 62 15.42 -10.01 33.90
N THR A 63 16.53 -10.72 33.75
CA THR A 63 17.33 -10.68 32.51
C THR A 63 16.55 -11.31 31.35
N ILE A 64 15.89 -12.45 31.60
CA ILE A 64 15.04 -13.13 30.60
C ILE A 64 13.84 -12.25 30.24
N GLU A 65 13.17 -11.67 31.24
CA GLU A 65 12.02 -10.79 31.06
C GLU A 65 12.36 -9.57 30.19
N ARG A 66 13.48 -8.90 30.50
CA ARG A 66 13.93 -7.75 29.73
C ARG A 66 14.25 -8.10 28.28
N ASN A 67 14.87 -9.26 28.05
CA ASN A 67 15.13 -9.76 26.70
C ASN A 67 13.82 -10.13 25.97
N ALA A 68 12.85 -10.72 26.66
CA ALA A 68 11.54 -11.02 26.09
C ALA A 68 10.82 -9.73 25.68
N TYR A 69 10.82 -8.71 26.54
CA TYR A 69 10.25 -7.39 26.26
C TYR A 69 10.87 -6.74 25.01
N PHE A 70 12.20 -6.67 24.91
CA PHE A 70 12.83 -6.07 23.73
C PHE A 70 12.54 -6.83 22.43
N ASN A 71 12.41 -8.16 22.51
CA ASN A 71 12.03 -8.97 21.36
C ASN A 71 10.57 -8.72 20.94
N GLN A 72 9.64 -8.62 21.89
CA GLN A 72 8.25 -8.25 21.62
C GLN A 72 8.17 -6.84 21.02
N TYR A 73 8.81 -5.86 21.66
CA TYR A 73 8.87 -4.47 21.15
C TYR A 73 9.44 -4.38 19.73
N ALA A 74 10.52 -5.11 19.42
CA ALA A 74 11.09 -5.14 18.07
C ALA A 74 10.16 -5.83 17.05
N LYS A 75 9.39 -6.84 17.49
CA LYS A 75 8.40 -7.53 16.65
C LYS A 75 7.21 -6.63 16.38
N ASP A 76 6.72 -5.91 17.38
CA ASP A 76 5.57 -5.01 17.24
C ASP A 76 5.91 -3.80 16.36
N LYS A 77 7.12 -3.26 16.46
CA LYS A 77 7.61 -2.23 15.53
C LYS A 77 7.67 -2.70 14.06
N ARG A 78 7.85 -4.00 13.81
CA ARG A 78 7.88 -4.58 12.46
C ARG A 78 6.51 -5.03 11.97
N ARG A 79 5.53 -5.16 12.86
CA ARG A 79 4.16 -5.51 12.48
C ARG A 79 3.51 -4.29 11.83
N PRO A 80 2.69 -4.49 10.79
CA PRO A 80 1.85 -3.41 10.29
C PRO A 80 0.94 -2.96 11.45
N GLN A 81 1.06 -1.67 11.79
CA GLN A 81 0.20 -1.02 12.79
C GLN A 81 -1.24 -1.13 12.29
N ARG A 82 -2.10 -1.80 13.05
CA ARG A 82 -3.53 -1.86 12.74
C ARG A 82 -4.16 -0.60 13.28
N ALA A 83 -4.91 0.11 12.44
CA ALA A 83 -5.51 1.39 12.79
C ALA A 83 -6.40 1.31 14.05
N ASN A 84 -7.03 0.15 14.31
CA ASN A 84 -8.04 -0.01 15.36
C ASN A 84 -7.74 -1.14 16.35
N ASP A 85 -6.47 -1.43 16.68
CA ASP A 85 -6.13 -2.51 17.63
C ASP A 85 -6.74 -2.30 19.04
N GLU A 86 -7.13 -1.06 19.41
CA GLU A 86 -7.74 -0.75 20.70
C GLU A 86 -9.26 -1.02 20.76
N THR A 87 -9.98 -0.81 19.66
CA THR A 87 -11.46 -0.94 19.61
C THR A 87 -11.91 -2.19 18.85
N GLY A 88 -11.08 -2.71 17.94
CA GLY A 88 -11.38 -3.87 17.09
C GLY A 88 -12.46 -3.62 16.02
N GLU A 89 -13.06 -2.44 16.00
CA GLU A 89 -14.09 -2.02 15.06
C GLU A 89 -13.49 -1.12 13.98
N TYR A 90 -13.91 -1.30 12.74
CA TYR A 90 -13.57 -0.42 11.62
C TYR A 90 -14.80 0.43 11.32
N ASP A 91 -14.62 1.74 11.26
CA ASP A 91 -15.67 2.64 10.81
C ASP A 91 -15.77 2.60 9.28
N ASP A 92 -16.92 3.01 8.74
CA ASP A 92 -17.14 3.10 7.30
C ASP A 92 -16.12 4.05 6.63
N TRP A 93 -15.63 5.05 7.37
CA TRP A 93 -14.54 5.93 6.94
C TRP A 93 -13.20 5.20 6.79
N ASP A 94 -12.86 4.29 7.70
CA ASP A 94 -11.62 3.51 7.63
C ASP A 94 -11.62 2.59 6.39
N ILE A 95 -12.80 2.04 6.06
CA ILE A 95 -13.00 1.18 4.89
C ILE A 95 -12.89 2.00 3.61
N TYR A 96 -13.45 3.20 3.60
CA TYR A 96 -13.38 4.11 2.46
C TYR A 96 -11.94 4.53 2.15
N ASP A 97 -11.18 4.98 3.16
CA ASP A 97 -9.78 5.37 3.01
C ASP A 97 -8.91 4.21 2.53
N ALA A 98 -9.12 3.00 3.06
CA ALA A 98 -8.42 1.80 2.60
C ALA A 98 -8.72 1.46 1.14
N ALA A 99 -9.94 1.72 0.68
CA ALA A 99 -10.34 1.43 -0.68
C ALA A 99 -9.74 2.39 -1.71
N GLU A 100 -9.38 3.63 -1.34
CA GLU A 100 -8.65 4.55 -2.23
C GLU A 100 -7.28 3.98 -2.68
N HIS A 101 -6.72 3.06 -1.90
CA HIS A 101 -5.48 2.36 -2.21
C HIS A 101 -5.67 0.99 -2.86
N SER A 102 -6.93 0.57 -3.09
CA SER A 102 -7.26 -0.64 -3.83
C SER A 102 -7.32 -0.35 -5.33
N SER A 103 -6.83 -1.28 -6.16
CA SER A 103 -6.88 -1.15 -7.62
C SER A 103 -8.29 -1.08 -8.20
N GLU A 104 -9.28 -1.58 -7.45
CA GLU A 104 -10.68 -1.62 -7.87
C GLU A 104 -11.57 -0.61 -7.14
N GLY A 105 -11.09 -0.05 -6.02
CA GLY A 105 -11.85 0.86 -5.16
C GLY A 105 -13.12 0.22 -4.56
N LEU A 106 -14.00 1.06 -4.00
CA LEU A 106 -15.38 0.67 -3.68
C LEU A 106 -16.25 0.85 -4.92
N LYS A 107 -16.75 -0.25 -5.47
CA LYS A 107 -17.70 -0.22 -6.59
C LYS A 107 -19.14 -0.29 -6.07
N SER A 108 -19.99 0.57 -6.60
CA SER A 108 -21.44 0.41 -6.43
C SER A 108 -21.93 -0.84 -7.16
N ALA A 109 -23.00 -1.46 -6.67
CA ALA A 109 -23.68 -2.56 -7.38
C ALA A 109 -24.11 -2.16 -8.80
N GLU A 110 -24.44 -0.88 -9.04
CA GLU A 110 -24.70 -0.37 -10.37
C GLU A 110 -23.45 -0.39 -11.25
N GLN A 111 -22.30 0.03 -10.71
CA GLN A 111 -21.04 0.04 -11.44
C GLN A 111 -20.57 -1.38 -11.77
N GLU A 112 -20.72 -2.32 -10.84
CA GLU A 112 -20.44 -3.75 -11.08
C GLU A 112 -21.37 -4.32 -12.16
N TYR A 113 -22.66 -3.98 -12.12
CA TYR A 113 -23.61 -4.38 -13.17
C TYR A 113 -23.22 -3.82 -14.53
N LEU A 114 -22.83 -2.54 -14.62
CA LEU A 114 -22.41 -1.92 -15.88
C LEU A 114 -21.08 -2.48 -16.39
N ASP A 115 -20.11 -2.76 -15.51
CA ASP A 115 -18.83 -3.40 -15.84
C ASP A 115 -19.02 -4.82 -16.39
N ALA A 116 -20.10 -5.51 -16.00
CA ALA A 116 -20.42 -6.85 -16.48
C ALA A 116 -20.83 -6.89 -17.96
N PHE A 117 -21.27 -5.77 -18.54
CA PHE A 117 -21.63 -5.69 -19.96
C PHE A 117 -20.46 -5.16 -20.79
N ALA A 118 -20.13 -5.89 -21.86
CA ALA A 118 -19.23 -5.37 -22.87
C ALA A 118 -19.86 -4.11 -23.51
N PRO A 119 -19.12 -2.99 -23.60
CA PRO A 119 -19.57 -1.78 -24.28
C PRO A 119 -20.13 -2.09 -25.66
N GLU A 120 -21.28 -1.49 -26.00
CA GLU A 120 -21.99 -1.76 -27.26
C GLU A 120 -21.09 -1.57 -28.49
N GLU A 121 -20.14 -0.63 -28.43
CA GLU A 121 -19.17 -0.36 -29.49
C GLU A 121 -18.22 -1.55 -29.72
N ILE A 122 -17.83 -2.26 -28.66
CA ILE A 122 -16.97 -3.45 -28.75
C ILE A 122 -17.76 -4.60 -29.37
N LEU A 123 -19.00 -4.81 -28.92
CA LEU A 123 -19.88 -5.84 -29.48
C LEU A 123 -20.18 -5.57 -30.96
N ALA A 124 -20.44 -4.31 -31.34
CA ALA A 124 -20.64 -3.91 -32.71
C ALA A 124 -19.39 -4.17 -33.58
N ALA A 125 -18.19 -3.85 -33.07
CA ALA A 125 -16.94 -4.11 -33.78
C ALA A 125 -16.67 -5.62 -33.97
N LEU A 126 -16.92 -6.43 -32.94
CA LEU A 126 -16.86 -7.90 -33.04
C LEU A 126 -17.85 -8.43 -34.08
N ASN A 127 -19.05 -7.84 -34.13
CA ASN A 127 -20.09 -8.22 -35.09
C ASN A 127 -19.75 -7.92 -36.56
N LYS A 128 -18.78 -7.03 -36.84
CA LYS A 128 -18.26 -6.78 -38.19
C LYS A 128 -17.22 -7.80 -38.66
N LEU A 129 -16.67 -8.61 -37.76
CA LEU A 129 -15.79 -9.71 -38.13
C LEU A 129 -16.60 -10.82 -38.80
N SER A 130 -15.99 -11.50 -39.78
CA SER A 130 -16.55 -12.74 -40.31
C SER A 130 -16.67 -13.79 -39.20
N PRO A 131 -17.68 -14.68 -39.22
CA PRO A 131 -17.92 -15.63 -38.14
C PRO A 131 -16.67 -16.43 -37.73
N GLU A 132 -15.90 -16.92 -38.72
CA GLU A 132 -14.67 -17.67 -38.48
C GLU A 132 -13.56 -16.86 -37.77
N ARG A 133 -13.46 -15.56 -38.04
CA ARG A 133 -12.45 -14.69 -37.42
C ARG A 133 -12.88 -14.29 -36.01
N ARG A 134 -14.18 -14.05 -35.83
CA ARG A 134 -14.77 -13.73 -34.53
C ARG A 134 -14.58 -14.90 -33.56
N GLN A 135 -14.91 -16.11 -33.99
CA GLN A 135 -14.80 -17.30 -33.15
C GLN A 135 -13.36 -17.52 -32.68
N VAL A 136 -12.38 -17.51 -33.60
CA VAL A 136 -10.96 -17.59 -33.26
C VAL A 136 -10.50 -16.48 -32.30
N PHE A 137 -11.01 -15.26 -32.46
CA PHE A 137 -10.66 -14.15 -31.59
C PHE A 137 -11.24 -14.33 -30.17
N ILE A 138 -12.49 -14.77 -30.04
CA ILE A 138 -13.13 -15.05 -28.75
C ILE A 138 -12.36 -16.17 -28.05
N ASP A 139 -12.18 -17.31 -28.71
CA ASP A 139 -11.51 -18.48 -28.15
C ASP A 139 -10.09 -18.17 -27.65
N ALA A 140 -9.31 -17.39 -28.41
CA ALA A 140 -7.90 -17.14 -28.10
C ALA A 140 -7.65 -15.89 -27.24
N ALA A 141 -8.38 -14.79 -27.48
CA ALA A 141 -8.10 -13.49 -26.85
C ALA A 141 -9.01 -13.15 -25.67
N ILE A 142 -10.18 -13.78 -25.59
CA ILE A 142 -11.15 -13.56 -24.49
C ILE A 142 -11.14 -14.79 -23.57
N ASP A 143 -11.32 -15.99 -24.13
CA ASP A 143 -11.38 -17.23 -23.34
C ASP A 143 -9.99 -17.78 -22.97
N GLY A 144 -8.93 -17.25 -23.58
CA GLY A 144 -7.54 -17.59 -23.24
C GLY A 144 -7.07 -18.98 -23.68
N LYS A 145 -7.77 -19.64 -24.61
CA LYS A 145 -7.37 -20.96 -25.14
C LYS A 145 -6.05 -20.87 -25.92
N SER A 146 -5.24 -21.92 -25.86
CA SER A 146 -4.02 -22.02 -26.68
C SER A 146 -4.37 -22.15 -28.17
N TYR A 147 -3.50 -21.66 -29.05
CA TYR A 147 -3.72 -21.76 -30.51
C TYR A 147 -3.86 -23.20 -31.00
N GLN A 148 -3.23 -24.15 -30.32
CA GLN A 148 -3.36 -25.57 -30.63
C GLN A 148 -4.76 -26.08 -30.27
N GLN A 149 -5.29 -25.76 -29.08
CA GLN A 149 -6.66 -26.12 -28.68
C GLN A 149 -7.70 -25.55 -29.64
N VAL A 150 -7.56 -24.28 -30.04
CA VAL A 150 -8.47 -23.66 -31.02
C VAL A 150 -8.39 -24.33 -32.39
N ALA A 151 -7.19 -24.74 -32.81
CA ALA A 151 -6.98 -25.46 -34.06
C ALA A 151 -7.68 -26.84 -34.05
N ASP A 152 -7.56 -27.54 -32.93
CA ASP A 152 -8.15 -28.87 -32.73
C ASP A 152 -9.69 -28.80 -32.65
N GLU A 153 -10.25 -27.83 -31.90
CA GLU A 153 -11.70 -27.60 -31.78
C GLU A 153 -12.35 -27.20 -33.11
N GLN A 154 -11.70 -26.34 -33.88
CA GLN A 154 -12.23 -25.84 -35.15
C GLN A 154 -11.83 -26.72 -36.36
N HIS A 155 -11.12 -27.82 -36.14
CA HIS A 155 -10.61 -28.72 -37.18
C HIS A 155 -9.82 -28.00 -38.29
N VAL A 156 -8.95 -27.05 -37.92
CA VAL A 156 -8.09 -26.30 -38.84
C VAL A 156 -6.63 -26.38 -38.45
N LYS A 157 -5.72 -26.02 -39.36
CA LYS A 157 -4.29 -25.93 -39.03
C LYS A 157 -4.01 -24.74 -38.11
N ILE A 158 -3.02 -24.88 -37.23
CA ILE A 158 -2.58 -23.79 -36.33
C ILE A 158 -2.21 -22.50 -37.10
N GLY A 159 -1.62 -22.62 -38.29
CA GLY A 159 -1.32 -21.48 -39.15
C GLY A 159 -2.56 -20.72 -39.63
N THR A 160 -3.69 -21.41 -39.79
CA THR A 160 -4.99 -20.79 -40.13
C THR A 160 -5.53 -20.01 -38.94
N VAL A 161 -5.43 -20.56 -37.72
CA VAL A 161 -5.79 -19.86 -36.48
C VAL A 161 -4.97 -18.58 -36.36
N MET A 162 -3.64 -18.65 -36.51
CA MET A 162 -2.76 -17.47 -36.46
C MET A 162 -3.13 -16.42 -37.53
N SER A 163 -3.39 -16.84 -38.77
CA SER A 163 -3.76 -15.91 -39.84
C SER A 163 -5.11 -15.25 -39.60
N ARG A 164 -6.12 -16.02 -39.14
CA ARG A 164 -7.45 -15.51 -38.79
C ARG A 164 -7.38 -14.53 -37.63
N LEU A 165 -6.63 -14.87 -36.58
CA LEU A 165 -6.43 -14.03 -35.39
C LEU A 165 -5.73 -12.72 -35.73
N ASN A 166 -4.67 -12.76 -36.55
CA ASN A 166 -3.96 -11.55 -36.97
C ASN A 166 -4.89 -10.62 -37.76
N ARG A 167 -5.64 -11.17 -38.74
CA ARG A 167 -6.61 -10.38 -39.53
C ARG A 167 -7.73 -9.82 -38.65
N ALA A 168 -8.22 -10.58 -37.67
CA ALA A 168 -9.22 -10.13 -36.70
C ALA A 168 -8.70 -8.94 -35.88
N ARG A 169 -7.47 -9.05 -35.33
CA ARG A 169 -6.80 -7.96 -34.59
C ARG A 169 -6.62 -6.71 -35.43
N THR A 170 -6.14 -6.84 -36.67
CA THR A 170 -5.97 -5.69 -37.58
C THR A 170 -7.29 -4.99 -37.88
N GLN A 171 -8.35 -5.77 -38.13
CA GLN A 171 -9.68 -5.21 -38.40
C GLN A 171 -10.24 -4.53 -37.15
N LEU A 172 -10.22 -5.17 -35.98
CA LEU A 172 -10.69 -4.59 -34.71
C LEU A 172 -9.91 -3.34 -34.32
N LYS A 173 -8.58 -3.32 -34.53
CA LYS A 173 -7.76 -2.12 -34.27
C LYS A 173 -8.23 -0.91 -35.08
N ARG A 174 -8.70 -1.12 -36.32
CA ARG A 174 -9.24 -0.05 -37.17
C ARG A 174 -10.63 0.37 -36.71
N GLU A 175 -11.52 -0.60 -36.43
CA GLU A 175 -12.90 -0.30 -36.02
C GLU A 175 -12.98 0.37 -34.64
N LEU A 176 -12.06 0.05 -33.73
CA LEU A 176 -12.03 0.56 -32.35
C LEU A 176 -11.04 1.71 -32.14
N ALA A 177 -10.46 2.28 -33.21
CA ALA A 177 -9.46 3.34 -33.08
C ALA A 177 -10.01 4.60 -32.41
N SER A 178 -11.22 5.04 -32.78
CA SER A 178 -11.90 6.18 -32.17
C SER A 178 -12.29 5.92 -30.72
N TYR A 179 -12.79 4.72 -30.43
CA TYR A 179 -13.15 4.27 -29.09
C TYR A 179 -11.93 4.25 -28.16
N ALA A 180 -10.79 3.73 -28.65
CA ALA A 180 -9.54 3.71 -27.91
C ALA A 180 -9.00 5.12 -27.63
N ALA A 181 -9.13 6.06 -28.58
CA ALA A 181 -8.76 7.45 -28.38
C ALA A 181 -9.65 8.16 -27.35
N ALA A 182 -10.96 7.92 -27.38
CA ALA A 182 -11.92 8.53 -26.44
C ALA A 182 -11.71 8.09 -24.98
N ARG A 183 -11.27 6.84 -24.76
CA ARG A 183 -10.97 6.30 -23.41
C ARG A 183 -9.49 6.38 -23.01
N GLY A 184 -8.65 7.02 -23.81
CA GLY A 184 -7.22 7.21 -23.50
C GLY A 184 -6.37 5.93 -23.56
N TYR A 185 -6.84 4.86 -24.21
CA TYR A 185 -6.08 3.62 -24.37
C TYR A 185 -4.93 3.73 -25.40
N VAL A 186 -4.89 4.81 -26.19
CA VAL A 186 -3.79 5.08 -27.12
C VAL A 186 -2.71 5.89 -26.41
N THR A 187 -1.72 5.21 -25.84
CA THR A 187 -0.44 5.82 -25.51
C THR A 187 0.42 5.81 -26.77
N ASP A 188 0.89 6.99 -27.18
CA ASP A 188 1.71 7.18 -28.37
C ASP A 188 3.01 6.37 -28.23
N THR A 189 3.02 5.16 -28.79
CA THR A 189 4.19 4.28 -28.89
C THR A 189 4.73 4.36 -30.32
N ALA A 190 5.18 5.56 -30.71
CA ALA A 190 5.92 5.77 -31.95
C ALA A 190 7.01 6.85 -31.83
N GLY A 191 7.76 6.85 -30.72
CA GLY A 191 8.99 7.66 -30.60
C GLY A 191 10.24 6.92 -31.11
N LYS A 192 10.60 7.05 -32.40
CA LYS A 192 11.98 6.81 -32.89
C LYS A 192 12.30 7.45 -34.27
N GLY A 193 12.57 8.76 -34.28
CA GLY A 193 13.43 9.54 -35.23
C GLY A 193 13.10 9.61 -36.74
N PRO A 194 13.76 10.47 -37.56
CA PRO A 194 14.89 11.37 -37.25
C PRO A 194 14.65 12.86 -37.56
N HIS A 195 15.52 13.70 -36.98
CA HIS A 195 15.72 15.10 -37.34
C HIS A 195 16.02 15.26 -38.85
N THR A 196 15.25 16.11 -39.53
CA THR A 196 15.65 16.75 -40.79
C THR A 196 15.23 18.21 -40.76
N GLY A 197 16.22 19.11 -40.77
CA GLY A 197 16.00 20.54 -40.78
C GLY A 197 15.32 21.02 -42.07
N SER A 198 14.53 22.07 -41.94
CA SER A 198 14.22 22.94 -43.07
C SER A 198 14.29 24.39 -42.61
N ARG A 199 15.11 25.13 -43.34
CA ARG A 199 15.48 26.53 -43.17
C ARG A 199 14.77 27.31 -44.26
N ALA A 200 13.89 28.25 -43.89
CA ALA A 200 13.43 29.39 -44.69
C ALA A 200 12.60 30.27 -43.75
N GLY A 201 12.75 31.58 -43.59
CA GLY A 201 13.50 32.59 -44.32
C GLY A 201 12.69 33.88 -44.28
N ALA A 202 13.33 34.98 -43.83
CA ALA A 202 12.90 36.39 -43.94
C ALA A 202 11.73 36.86 -43.04
N ARG A 203 11.71 38.07 -42.46
CA ARG A 203 12.56 39.25 -42.60
C ARG A 203 12.27 40.26 -41.46
N ALA A 204 13.30 41.05 -41.15
CA ALA A 204 13.31 42.47 -40.78
C ALA A 204 12.61 42.97 -39.49
N GLY A 205 13.45 43.55 -38.63
CA GLY A 205 13.09 44.42 -37.50
C GLY A 205 14.35 44.85 -36.74
N SER A 206 15.13 45.73 -37.36
CA SER A 206 16.37 46.34 -36.86
C SER A 206 16.14 47.36 -35.74
N GLY A 207 17.09 47.49 -34.81
CA GLY A 207 17.29 48.69 -33.99
C GLY A 207 17.50 48.39 -32.50
N THR A 208 18.72 48.08 -32.07
CA THR A 208 19.66 48.99 -31.37
C THR A 208 19.45 49.11 -29.86
N GLY A 209 20.43 48.63 -29.07
CA GLY A 209 20.62 48.99 -27.67
C GLY A 209 21.19 47.87 -26.79
N SER A 210 22.51 47.69 -26.81
CA SER A 210 23.27 47.04 -25.72
C SER A 210 23.83 48.13 -24.79
N PRO A 211 24.53 47.81 -23.69
CA PRO A 211 24.25 46.87 -22.59
C PRO A 211 24.44 47.59 -21.22
N THR A 212 24.05 46.98 -20.09
CA THR A 212 24.86 47.01 -18.83
C THR A 212 24.25 46.18 -17.71
N ALA A 213 25.13 45.41 -17.07
CA ALA A 213 24.97 44.84 -15.75
C ALA A 213 24.97 45.95 -14.67
N ASN A 214 24.28 45.76 -13.54
CA ASN A 214 24.88 45.21 -12.31
C ASN A 214 23.95 45.40 -11.09
N HIS A 215 23.97 44.39 -10.24
CA HIS A 215 23.99 44.40 -8.77
C HIS A 215 23.56 45.64 -7.95
N SER A 216 22.83 45.33 -6.86
CA SER A 216 23.04 45.76 -5.47
C SER A 216 22.02 46.75 -4.85
N THR A 217 21.24 46.18 -3.92
CA THR A 217 21.06 46.62 -2.51
C THR A 217 20.49 48.01 -2.21
N GLY A 218 19.42 48.02 -1.41
CA GLY A 218 19.21 49.02 -0.37
C GLY A 218 17.78 49.55 -0.24
N GLU A 219 17.28 49.49 0.99
CA GLU A 219 16.49 50.55 1.66
C GLU A 219 15.00 50.26 2.01
N THR A 220 14.85 49.82 3.28
CA THR A 220 13.93 50.29 4.35
C THR A 220 12.44 50.57 4.10
N ALA A 221 11.59 50.01 4.98
CA ALA A 221 10.63 50.70 5.86
C ALA A 221 9.76 49.63 6.58
N ALA A 222 9.86 49.45 7.90
CA ALA A 222 9.07 50.14 8.93
C ALA A 222 7.55 49.82 8.88
N GLY A 223 7.06 49.13 9.91
CA GLY A 223 5.64 48.83 10.07
C GLY A 223 5.33 47.90 11.25
N THR A 224 5.54 48.40 12.47
CA THR A 224 5.07 47.80 13.73
C THR A 224 3.61 48.19 13.99
N SER A 225 2.75 47.22 14.36
CA SER A 225 1.60 47.38 15.28
C SER A 225 0.99 45.97 15.48
N GLU A 226 1.35 45.29 16.57
CA GLU A 226 0.54 45.15 17.80
C GLU A 226 -0.71 44.27 17.62
N ASN A 227 -0.67 43.08 18.24
CA ASN A 227 -1.84 42.27 18.55
C ASN A 227 -1.91 42.10 20.08
N PRO A 228 -3.08 42.27 20.73
CA PRO A 228 -3.17 42.56 22.15
C PRO A 228 -3.22 41.29 23.02
N HIS A 229 -2.69 41.43 24.22
CA HIS A 229 -2.93 40.51 25.33
C HIS A 229 -3.70 41.24 26.43
N ASN A 230 -4.67 40.52 27.02
CA ASN A 230 -5.21 40.67 28.36
C ASN A 230 -6.55 41.44 28.54
N GLY A 231 -7.50 40.79 29.23
CA GLY A 231 -8.70 41.42 29.79
C GLY A 231 -9.85 40.45 30.09
N GLY A 232 -10.07 40.13 31.37
CA GLY A 232 -11.22 39.40 31.92
C GLY A 232 -10.85 38.79 33.29
N GLU A 233 -10.80 39.55 34.39
CA GLU A 233 -11.93 39.91 35.29
C GLU A 233 -12.70 38.66 35.77
N GLU A 234 -13.01 38.41 37.04
CA GLU A 234 -13.09 39.23 38.25
C GLU A 234 -13.28 38.29 39.47
N ARG A 235 -13.03 38.81 40.68
CA ARG A 235 -13.21 38.11 41.97
C ARG A 235 -14.20 38.92 42.84
N LYS A 236 -15.04 38.19 43.60
CA LYS A 236 -15.92 38.59 44.74
C LYS A 236 -17.35 39.04 44.32
N GLU A 237 -18.44 38.69 45.00
CA GLU A 237 -18.68 38.81 46.45
C GLU A 237 -19.97 38.09 46.94
N GLN A 238 -19.92 37.55 48.17
CA GLN A 238 -20.97 37.34 49.20
C GLN A 238 -22.42 36.85 48.88
N ALA A 239 -22.81 35.72 49.47
CA ALA A 239 -23.87 35.58 50.49
C ALA A 239 -23.92 34.12 51.02
#